data_AF-A0A317N5E1-F1
#
_entry.id   AF-A0A317N5E1-F1
#
_cell.length_a   1.000
_cell.length_b   1.000
_cell.length_c   1.000
_cell.angle_alpha   90.00
_cell.angle_beta   90.00
_cell.angle_gamma   90.00
#
_symmetry.space_group_name_H-M   'P 1'
#
loop_
_entity.id
_entity.type
_entity.pdbx_description
1 polymer ?
#
loop_
_entity_poly.entity_id
_entity_poly.type
_entity_poly.pdbx_seq_one_letter_code
_entity_poly.pdbx_strand_id
1 'polypeptide(L)'
;MGHWVTPPGAPRRFDTRFFVALTPPGQRASHDGSETIAHAWLTPAEALADHRHGRLALGYPTLRTLRLLAEFRDAEALLRHAHANPPTPRPSRSWPARKGGADWQVEPDAPAYAEVRRLDPHRHGTALAEIVPGRAVTLAPGVTRVTVPNPGVMTGSGTNSYLLGDGRDHVVIDPGPADPEHLERLLALAGGRLSRVLVTHTHIDHSPGAAWLKARTGARLVGLPPPPGASQDATFAPDHRPGHGERIDTPAGPLKVLHTPGHASNHLCFLLESQRLLFAGDHVMQGSTVVINPPDGDMAAYIAALHALGQEAFDTIAPGHGFLIGEAHAALDFLITHRLAREHKVARALVRFGPASLEALTRHAYDDVPEARLGVAARSALAHLLKLEGEGRAEQRSGEWASLEA
;
A
#
# COMPACT_ATOMS: atom_id res chain seq x y z
N MET A 1 15.57 15.04 -10.70
CA MET A 1 14.48 14.25 -11.31
C MET A 1 14.01 13.14 -10.41
N GLY A 2 14.87 12.20 -10.01
CA GLY A 2 14.47 11.15 -9.07
C GLY A 2 15.63 10.32 -8.54
N HIS A 3 15.40 9.62 -7.45
CA HIS A 3 16.33 8.67 -6.83
C HIS A 3 15.51 7.44 -6.43
N TRP A 4 15.91 6.28 -6.93
CA TRP A 4 15.19 5.02 -6.77
C TRP A 4 16.13 3.96 -6.29
N VAL A 5 15.82 3.36 -5.16
CA VAL A 5 16.59 2.24 -4.64
C VAL A 5 15.74 1.00 -4.75
N THR A 6 16.27 -0.05 -5.37
CA THR A 6 15.61 -1.34 -5.37
C THR A 6 15.41 -1.78 -3.92
N PRO A 7 14.17 -2.14 -3.54
CA PRO A 7 13.87 -2.53 -2.18
C PRO A 7 14.70 -3.73 -1.70
N PRO A 8 14.85 -3.91 -0.37
CA PRO A 8 15.46 -5.12 0.20
C PRO A 8 14.74 -6.39 -0.27
N GLY A 9 15.48 -7.50 -0.43
CA GLY A 9 14.93 -8.82 -0.79
C GLY A 9 15.03 -9.20 -2.28
N ALA A 10 15.30 -8.25 -3.17
CA ALA A 10 15.66 -8.58 -4.55
C ALA A 10 17.08 -9.18 -4.64
N PRO A 11 17.34 -10.16 -5.52
CA PRO A 11 18.67 -10.78 -5.67
C PRO A 11 19.72 -9.78 -6.18
N ARG A 12 19.28 -8.69 -6.82
CA ARG A 12 20.10 -7.54 -7.19
C ARG A 12 19.39 -6.27 -6.77
N ARG A 13 20.17 -5.31 -6.26
CA ARG A 13 19.66 -4.00 -5.86
C ARG A 13 20.40 -2.92 -6.61
N PHE A 14 19.65 -1.97 -7.14
CA PHE A 14 20.16 -0.80 -7.83
C PHE A 14 19.88 0.44 -6.98
N ASP A 15 20.86 1.33 -6.92
CA ASP A 15 20.69 2.70 -6.45
C ASP A 15 20.71 3.59 -7.70
N THR A 16 19.53 3.83 -8.25
CA THR A 16 19.36 4.45 -9.57
C THR A 16 18.98 5.91 -9.41
N ARG A 17 19.77 6.79 -10.00
CA ARG A 17 19.46 8.22 -10.11
C ARG A 17 18.95 8.53 -11.50
N PHE A 18 17.86 9.30 -11.54
CA PHE A 18 17.28 9.79 -12.78
C PHE A 18 17.71 11.24 -12.99
N PHE A 19 18.07 11.54 -14.23
CA PHE A 19 18.56 12.85 -14.65
C PHE A 19 17.72 13.35 -15.82
N VAL A 20 17.62 14.67 -15.97
CA VAL A 20 17.14 15.30 -17.20
C VAL A 20 18.29 16.11 -17.79
N ALA A 21 18.42 16.07 -19.11
CA ALA A 21 19.35 16.90 -19.87
C ALA A 21 18.68 17.32 -21.18
N LEU A 22 19.06 18.50 -21.69
CA LEU A 22 18.67 18.91 -23.04
C LEU A 22 19.62 18.25 -24.04
N THR A 23 19.04 17.61 -25.05
CA THR A 23 19.81 17.12 -26.20
C THR A 23 20.32 18.32 -27.00
N PRO A 24 21.64 18.43 -27.26
CA PRO A 24 22.18 19.49 -28.11
C PRO A 24 21.55 19.49 -29.51
N PRO A 25 21.48 20.65 -30.19
CA PRO A 25 20.99 20.71 -31.57
C PRO A 25 21.81 19.80 -32.50
N GLY A 26 21.14 19.17 -33.47
CA GLY A 26 21.78 18.38 -34.52
C GLY A 26 22.20 16.95 -34.13
N GLN A 27 21.92 16.50 -32.91
CA GLN A 27 22.16 15.11 -32.50
C GLN A 27 21.19 14.13 -33.18
N ARG A 28 21.68 12.93 -33.52
CA ARG A 28 20.85 11.83 -34.04
C ARG A 28 20.87 10.67 -33.03
N ALA A 29 19.69 10.17 -32.68
CA ALA A 29 19.59 8.99 -31.82
C ALA A 29 19.93 7.71 -32.60
N SER A 30 20.64 6.80 -31.96
CA SER A 30 20.92 5.44 -32.43
C SER A 30 20.96 4.50 -31.23
N HIS A 31 20.73 3.21 -31.46
CA HIS A 31 20.86 2.18 -30.44
C HIS A 31 22.07 1.28 -30.74
N ASP A 32 22.59 0.57 -29.73
CA ASP A 32 23.80 -0.26 -29.85
C ASP A 32 23.55 -1.61 -30.57
N GLY A 33 22.28 -2.03 -30.68
CA GLY A 33 21.89 -3.29 -31.31
C GLY A 33 22.12 -4.52 -30.42
N SER A 34 22.57 -4.33 -29.18
CA SER A 34 22.78 -5.41 -28.19
C SER A 34 21.86 -5.25 -26.98
N GLU A 35 22.07 -4.20 -26.19
CA GLU A 35 21.24 -3.92 -25.01
C GLU A 35 19.96 -3.18 -25.42
N THR A 36 20.10 -2.25 -26.36
CA THR A 36 18.99 -1.54 -26.98
C THR A 36 18.92 -1.93 -28.46
N ILE A 37 17.83 -2.60 -28.84
CA ILE A 37 17.62 -3.11 -30.20
C ILE A 37 16.70 -2.24 -31.05
N ALA A 38 16.04 -1.26 -30.43
CA ALA A 38 15.14 -0.31 -31.10
C ALA A 38 15.00 0.96 -30.26
N HIS A 39 14.65 2.08 -30.90
CA HIS A 39 14.26 3.31 -30.22
C HIS A 39 13.11 3.99 -30.97
N ALA A 40 12.32 4.78 -30.25
CA ALA A 40 11.25 5.61 -30.81
C ALA A 40 11.18 6.95 -30.09
N TRP A 41 10.70 7.97 -30.79
CA TRP A 41 10.37 9.27 -30.20
C TRP A 41 8.90 9.27 -29.81
N LEU A 42 8.63 9.41 -28.53
CA LEU A 42 7.29 9.48 -27.95
C LEU A 42 7.23 10.68 -27.02
N THR A 43 6.12 11.40 -27.04
CA THR A 43 5.79 12.32 -25.94
C THR A 43 5.49 11.50 -24.68
N PRO A 44 5.67 12.08 -23.48
CA PRO A 44 5.30 11.40 -22.24
C PRO A 44 3.84 10.94 -22.22
N ALA A 45 2.93 11.75 -22.77
CA ALA A 45 1.51 11.44 -22.85
C ALA A 45 1.22 10.22 -23.77
N GLU A 46 1.90 10.12 -24.92
CA GLU A 46 1.79 8.98 -25.82
C GLU A 46 2.32 7.70 -25.18
N ALA A 47 3.51 7.73 -24.57
CA ALA A 47 4.08 6.56 -23.89
C ALA A 47 3.16 6.06 -22.75
N LEU A 48 2.56 6.98 -21.98
CA LEU A 48 1.58 6.64 -20.95
C LEU A 48 0.28 6.08 -21.55
N ALA A 49 -0.17 6.61 -22.69
CA ALA A 49 -1.34 6.08 -23.39
C ALA A 49 -1.07 4.68 -23.96
N ASP A 50 0.07 4.46 -24.59
CA ASP A 50 0.47 3.15 -25.12
C ASP A 50 0.57 2.10 -24.02
N HIS A 51 1.11 2.48 -22.86
CA HIS A 51 1.11 1.61 -21.69
C HIS A 51 -0.29 1.25 -21.21
N ARG A 52 -1.19 2.24 -21.11
CA ARG A 52 -2.61 1.98 -20.73
C ARG A 52 -3.31 1.02 -21.69
N HIS A 53 -2.93 1.02 -22.97
CA HIS A 53 -3.51 0.13 -23.99
C HIS A 53 -2.69 -1.16 -24.21
N GLY A 54 -1.69 -1.45 -23.37
CA GLY A 54 -0.86 -2.66 -23.47
C GLY A 54 0.12 -2.68 -24.66
N ARG A 55 0.29 -1.57 -25.39
CA ARG A 55 1.23 -1.47 -26.52
C ARG A 55 2.68 -1.25 -26.07
N LEU A 56 2.89 -0.73 -24.86
CA LEU A 56 4.21 -0.45 -24.31
C LEU A 56 4.31 -0.94 -22.85
N ALA A 57 5.15 -1.95 -22.62
CA ALA A 57 5.44 -2.40 -21.27
C ALA A 57 6.39 -1.40 -20.59
N LEU A 58 5.92 -0.72 -19.56
CA LEU A 58 6.69 0.25 -18.80
C LEU A 58 6.79 -0.17 -17.34
N GLY A 59 8.01 -0.25 -16.83
CA GLY A 59 8.25 -0.40 -15.40
C GLY A 59 7.72 0.83 -14.65
N TYR A 60 7.25 0.63 -13.42
CA TYR A 60 6.69 1.70 -12.62
C TYR A 60 7.62 2.93 -12.40
N PRO A 61 8.95 2.77 -12.18
CA PRO A 61 9.85 3.93 -12.13
C PRO A 61 9.78 4.80 -13.38
N THR A 62 9.70 4.17 -14.55
CA THR A 62 9.52 4.84 -15.85
C THR A 62 8.15 5.50 -15.95
N LEU A 63 7.08 4.82 -15.51
CA LEU A 63 5.72 5.41 -15.49
C LEU A 63 5.64 6.67 -14.64
N ARG A 64 6.23 6.67 -13.44
CA ARG A 64 6.29 7.86 -12.57
C ARG A 64 7.10 8.97 -13.19
N THR A 65 8.25 8.62 -13.78
CA THR A 65 9.07 9.60 -14.49
C THR A 65 8.26 10.23 -15.62
N LEU A 66 7.62 9.44 -16.48
CA LEU A 66 6.80 9.95 -17.59
C LEU A 66 5.60 10.79 -17.11
N ARG A 67 4.95 10.42 -16.00
CA ARG A 67 3.86 11.22 -15.41
C ARG A 67 4.36 12.58 -14.94
N LEU A 68 5.48 12.61 -14.22
CA LEU A 68 6.13 13.88 -13.85
C LEU A 68 6.50 14.69 -15.09
N LEU A 69 7.10 14.05 -16.11
CA LEU A 69 7.45 14.72 -17.36
C LEU A 69 6.21 15.32 -18.06
N ALA A 70 5.07 14.64 -18.00
CA ALA A 70 3.82 15.06 -18.62
C ALA A 70 3.19 16.31 -17.96
N GLU A 71 3.61 16.67 -16.74
CA GLU A 71 3.17 17.90 -16.06
C GLU A 71 3.84 19.17 -16.62
N PHE A 72 4.91 19.02 -17.41
CA PHE A 72 5.68 20.14 -17.96
C PHE A 72 5.44 20.30 -19.46
N ARG A 73 5.26 21.55 -19.88
CA ARG A 73 5.08 21.91 -21.29
C ARG A 73 6.32 21.65 -22.16
N ASP A 74 7.50 21.87 -21.59
CA ASP A 74 8.78 21.75 -22.28
C ASP A 74 9.90 21.31 -21.32
N ALA A 75 11.02 20.88 -21.91
CA ALA A 75 12.16 20.38 -21.17
C ALA A 75 12.87 21.46 -20.33
N GLU A 76 12.71 22.74 -20.66
CA GLU A 76 13.31 23.84 -19.93
C GLU A 76 12.57 24.11 -18.60
N ALA A 77 11.24 24.11 -18.63
CA ALA A 77 10.40 24.18 -17.44
C ALA A 77 10.68 23.00 -16.49
N LEU A 78 10.82 21.80 -17.04
CA LEU A 78 11.20 20.61 -16.30
C LEU A 78 12.60 20.75 -15.67
N LEU A 79 13.59 21.24 -16.41
CA LEU A 79 14.94 21.46 -15.87
C LEU A 79 14.94 22.45 -14.69
N ARG A 80 14.21 23.56 -14.83
CA ARG A 80 14.05 24.53 -13.73
C ARG A 80 13.42 23.88 -12.50
N HIS A 81 12.37 23.08 -12.70
CA HIS A 81 11.75 22.34 -11.60
C HIS A 81 12.71 21.33 -10.96
N ALA A 82 13.40 20.53 -11.76
CA ALA A 82 14.33 19.52 -11.27
C ALA A 82 15.52 20.13 -10.52
N HIS A 83 15.98 21.31 -10.93
CA HIS A 83 17.03 22.06 -10.24
C HIS A 83 16.54 22.61 -8.90
N ALA A 84 15.31 23.15 -8.86
CA ALA A 84 14.69 23.66 -7.63
C ALA A 84 14.28 22.55 -6.65
N ASN A 85 14.08 21.32 -7.13
CA ASN A 85 13.59 20.18 -6.36
C ASN A 85 14.53 18.97 -6.50
N PRO A 86 15.72 19.01 -5.89
CA PRO A 86 16.61 17.85 -5.90
C PRO A 86 15.93 16.65 -5.20
N PRO A 87 16.16 15.40 -5.66
CA PRO A 87 15.63 14.23 -4.99
C PRO A 87 16.05 14.21 -3.51
N THR A 88 15.12 13.89 -2.62
CA THR A 88 15.42 13.75 -1.19
C THR A 88 16.51 12.68 -1.03
N PRO A 89 17.65 12.98 -0.38
CA PRO A 89 18.66 11.97 -0.11
C PRO A 89 18.06 10.87 0.77
N ARG A 90 18.40 9.61 0.46
CA ARG A 90 18.08 8.50 1.35
C ARG A 90 18.65 8.84 2.74
N PRO A 91 17.84 8.73 3.81
CA PRO A 91 18.35 9.01 5.14
C PRO A 91 19.49 8.05 5.44
N SER A 92 20.64 8.58 5.85
CA SER A 92 21.84 7.78 6.16
C SER A 92 22.18 7.78 7.65
N ARG A 93 21.51 8.62 8.42
CA ARG A 93 21.75 8.80 9.85
C ARG A 93 20.63 8.14 10.65
N SER A 94 21.02 7.41 11.69
CA SER A 94 20.10 6.93 12.70
C SER A 94 19.37 8.09 13.40
N TRP A 95 18.18 7.79 13.94
CA TRP A 95 17.36 8.73 14.67
C TRP A 95 17.22 8.32 16.13
N PRO A 96 17.42 9.21 17.11
CA PRO A 96 17.25 8.88 18.51
C PRO A 96 15.76 8.60 18.82
N ALA A 97 15.52 7.61 19.67
CA ALA A 97 14.20 7.18 20.11
C ALA A 97 14.28 6.48 21.48
N ARG A 98 13.15 5.97 21.96
CA ARG A 98 13.04 5.08 23.12
C ARG A 98 12.56 3.70 22.71
N LYS A 99 13.10 2.66 23.35
CA LYS A 99 12.62 1.27 23.20
C LYS A 99 12.78 0.54 24.53
N GLY A 100 11.73 -0.11 25.02
CA GLY A 100 11.73 -0.78 26.32
C GLY A 100 12.10 0.15 27.49
N GLY A 101 11.81 1.46 27.37
CA GLY A 101 12.20 2.48 28.34
C GLY A 101 13.65 3.00 28.23
N ALA A 102 14.50 2.37 27.42
CA ALA A 102 15.90 2.78 27.23
C ALA A 102 16.07 3.69 26.00
N ASP A 103 17.19 4.42 25.96
CA ASP A 103 17.63 5.15 24.77
C ASP A 103 17.91 4.17 23.63
N TRP A 104 17.47 4.52 22.42
CA TRP A 104 17.59 3.69 21.23
C TRP A 104 17.96 4.53 20.01
N GLN A 105 18.60 3.90 19.02
CA GLN A 105 18.89 4.49 17.71
C GLN A 105 18.14 3.72 16.63
N VAL A 106 17.28 4.41 15.90
CA VAL A 106 16.48 3.83 14.81
C VAL A 106 17.22 4.04 13.51
N GLU A 107 17.61 2.95 12.87
CA GLU A 107 18.27 2.99 11.57
C GLU A 107 17.30 3.39 10.45
N PRO A 108 17.77 4.05 9.37
CA PRO A 108 16.93 4.48 8.24
C PRO A 108 16.00 3.43 7.64
N ASP A 109 16.46 2.17 7.61
CA ASP A 109 15.72 1.05 7.02
C ASP A 109 14.81 0.34 8.05
N ALA A 110 14.78 0.82 9.30
CA ALA A 110 13.95 0.23 10.35
C ALA A 110 12.47 0.69 10.21
N PRO A 111 11.50 -0.18 10.51
CA PRO A 111 10.08 0.13 10.42
C PRO A 111 9.65 1.43 11.13
N ALA A 112 10.20 1.72 12.32
CA ALA A 112 9.83 2.90 13.10
C ALA A 112 10.39 4.23 12.54
N TYR A 113 11.31 4.20 11.57
CA TYR A 113 12.14 5.36 11.22
C TYR A 113 11.33 6.57 10.75
N ALA A 114 10.36 6.35 9.86
CA ALA A 114 9.52 7.42 9.33
C ALA A 114 8.65 8.05 10.42
N GLU A 115 8.06 7.24 11.29
CA GLU A 115 7.22 7.71 12.40
C GLU A 115 8.06 8.48 13.43
N VAL A 116 9.18 7.94 13.87
CA VAL A 116 10.07 8.60 14.84
C VAL A 116 10.55 9.96 14.33
N ARG A 117 10.92 10.07 13.05
CA ARG A 117 11.29 11.35 12.42
C ARG A 117 10.15 12.36 12.42
N ARG A 118 8.92 11.89 12.22
CA ARG A 118 7.73 12.74 12.19
C ARG A 118 7.35 13.22 13.60
N LEU A 119 7.44 12.33 14.59
CA LEU A 119 7.04 12.61 15.97
C LEU A 119 8.08 13.40 16.76
N ASP A 120 9.37 13.25 16.44
CA ASP A 120 10.48 13.94 17.09
C ASP A 120 11.44 14.55 16.06
N PRO A 121 11.00 15.59 15.33
CA PRO A 121 11.79 16.22 14.27
C PRO A 121 13.05 16.91 14.79
N HIS A 122 13.07 17.26 16.08
CA HIS A 122 14.20 17.92 16.76
C HIS A 122 15.20 16.94 17.37
N ARG A 123 14.97 15.62 17.25
CA ARG A 123 15.90 14.56 17.67
C ARG A 123 16.15 14.55 19.18
N HIS A 124 15.13 14.83 19.99
CA HIS A 124 15.23 14.79 21.45
C HIS A 124 15.28 13.36 22.04
N GLY A 125 14.95 12.34 21.25
CA GLY A 125 14.85 10.95 21.69
C GLY A 125 13.57 10.66 22.48
N THR A 126 12.45 11.34 22.16
CA THR A 126 11.18 11.19 22.90
C THR A 126 10.19 10.25 22.23
N ALA A 127 10.31 10.04 20.91
CA ALA A 127 9.48 9.11 20.16
C ALA A 127 9.83 7.63 20.46
N LEU A 128 8.86 6.73 20.29
CA LEU A 128 9.07 5.30 20.51
C LEU A 128 9.52 4.59 19.23
N ALA A 129 10.45 3.67 19.37
CA ALA A 129 10.88 2.73 18.32
C ALA A 129 10.12 1.39 18.39
N GLU A 130 9.05 1.32 19.16
CA GLU A 130 8.14 0.18 19.28
C GLU A 130 6.68 0.66 19.33
N ILE A 131 5.77 -0.17 18.81
CA ILE A 131 4.34 0.04 19.00
C ILE A 131 3.96 -0.63 20.32
N VAL A 132 3.42 0.16 21.24
CA VAL A 132 2.86 -0.34 22.50
C VAL A 132 1.34 -0.39 22.34
N PRO A 133 0.72 -1.59 22.26
CA PRO A 133 -0.73 -1.68 22.12
C PRO A 133 -1.48 -0.97 23.24
N GLY A 134 -2.64 -0.42 22.92
CA GLY A 134 -3.46 0.45 23.76
C GLY A 134 -2.89 1.87 23.93
N ARG A 135 -1.62 2.14 23.65
CA ARG A 135 -1.07 3.49 23.80
C ARG A 135 -1.56 4.39 22.66
N ALA A 136 -2.16 5.53 23.02
CA ALA A 136 -2.48 6.58 22.07
C ALA A 136 -1.20 7.30 21.60
N VAL A 137 -1.06 7.46 20.29
CA VAL A 137 0.06 8.17 19.66
C VAL A 137 -0.48 9.22 18.70
N THR A 138 -0.25 10.50 18.98
CA THR A 138 -0.63 11.60 18.08
C THR A 138 0.35 11.66 16.91
N LEU A 139 -0.09 11.23 15.72
CA LEU A 139 0.72 11.11 14.51
C LEU A 139 0.83 12.42 13.72
N ALA A 140 -0.20 13.26 13.84
CA ALA A 140 -0.29 14.55 13.18
C ALA A 140 -1.40 15.39 13.87
N PRO A 141 -1.55 16.69 13.54
CA PRO A 141 -2.64 17.50 14.06
C PRO A 141 -4.00 16.82 13.84
N GLY A 142 -4.72 16.54 14.92
CA GLY A 142 -6.01 15.88 14.89
C GLY A 142 -6.01 14.41 14.48
N VAL A 143 -4.85 13.74 14.38
CA VAL A 143 -4.74 12.32 14.03
C VAL A 143 -4.03 11.55 15.12
N THR A 144 -4.74 10.62 15.75
CA THR A 144 -4.22 9.75 16.82
C THR A 144 -4.37 8.29 16.43
N ARG A 145 -3.31 7.49 16.59
CA ARG A 145 -3.36 6.03 16.47
C ARG A 145 -3.53 5.39 17.84
N VAL A 146 -4.37 4.38 17.92
CA VAL A 146 -4.43 3.41 19.03
C VAL A 146 -4.36 2.01 18.43
N THR A 147 -3.31 1.26 18.76
CA THR A 147 -3.14 -0.11 18.25
C THR A 147 -3.82 -1.09 19.21
N VAL A 148 -4.69 -1.94 18.70
CA VAL A 148 -5.41 -2.97 19.46
C VAL A 148 -4.41 -3.99 20.03
N PRO A 149 -4.59 -4.52 21.25
CA PRO A 149 -3.75 -5.60 21.82
C PRO A 149 -4.05 -6.99 21.22
N ASN A 150 -4.08 -7.10 19.89
CA ASN A 150 -4.33 -8.34 19.14
C ASN A 150 -3.12 -8.77 18.28
N PRO A 151 -1.90 -8.92 18.86
CA PRO A 151 -0.72 -9.27 18.09
C PRO A 151 -0.85 -10.67 17.46
N GLY A 152 -0.27 -10.84 16.28
CA GLY A 152 -0.41 -12.09 15.54
C GLY A 152 0.42 -12.10 14.27
N VAL A 153 0.45 -13.28 13.61
CA VAL A 153 1.19 -13.45 12.34
C VAL A 153 0.66 -12.51 11.26
N MET A 154 -0.64 -12.22 11.26
CA MET A 154 -1.29 -11.35 10.28
C MET A 154 -1.33 -9.88 10.72
N THR A 155 -1.48 -9.63 12.03
CA THR A 155 -1.70 -8.28 12.59
C THR A 155 -0.42 -7.61 13.12
N GLY A 156 0.71 -8.32 13.16
CA GLY A 156 1.97 -7.81 13.69
C GLY A 156 1.86 -7.43 15.16
N SER A 157 2.08 -6.15 15.48
CA SER A 157 1.88 -5.60 16.83
C SER A 157 0.40 -5.43 17.21
N GLY A 158 -0.51 -5.49 16.24
CA GLY A 158 -1.94 -5.31 16.39
C GLY A 158 -2.57 -4.45 15.28
N THR A 159 -3.89 -4.38 15.25
CA THR A 159 -4.63 -3.54 14.30
C THR A 159 -4.61 -2.08 14.74
N ASN A 160 -4.34 -1.17 13.82
CA ASN A 160 -4.29 0.25 14.07
C ASN A 160 -5.67 0.88 13.85
N SER A 161 -6.27 1.38 14.93
CA SER A 161 -7.39 2.31 14.85
C SER A 161 -6.89 3.75 14.79
N TYR A 162 -7.47 4.55 13.90
CA TYR A 162 -7.12 5.97 13.77
C TYR A 162 -8.29 6.84 14.19
N LEU A 163 -8.08 7.68 15.20
CA LEU A 163 -9.04 8.68 15.66
C LEU A 163 -8.69 10.04 15.04
N LEU A 164 -9.65 10.61 14.32
CA LEU A 164 -9.56 11.89 13.63
C LEU A 164 -10.47 12.89 14.33
N GLY A 165 -9.90 13.95 14.93
CA GLY A 165 -10.67 14.82 15.83
C GLY A 165 -10.07 16.20 16.04
N ASP A 166 -10.92 17.13 16.47
CA ASP A 166 -10.56 18.50 16.90
C ASP A 166 -10.85 18.73 18.39
N GLY A 167 -11.20 17.68 19.13
CA GLY A 167 -11.62 17.70 20.53
C GLY A 167 -13.12 17.98 20.76
N ARG A 168 -13.87 18.38 19.73
CA ARG A 168 -15.33 18.60 19.80
C ARG A 168 -16.13 17.45 19.21
N ASP A 169 -15.62 16.89 18.12
CA ASP A 169 -16.14 15.70 17.44
C ASP A 169 -14.98 14.81 17.00
N HIS A 170 -15.28 13.52 16.80
CA HIS A 170 -14.30 12.55 16.33
C HIS A 170 -14.90 11.58 15.31
N VAL A 171 -14.02 11.11 14.43
CA VAL A 171 -14.25 10.02 13.50
C VAL A 171 -13.22 8.94 13.79
N VAL A 172 -13.61 7.67 13.79
CA VAL A 172 -12.63 6.57 13.86
C VAL A 172 -12.55 5.87 12.51
N ILE A 173 -11.35 5.53 12.05
CA ILE A 173 -11.09 4.61 10.95
C ILE A 173 -10.63 3.28 11.57
N ASP A 174 -11.32 2.21 11.20
CA ASP A 174 -11.13 0.82 11.66
C ASP A 174 -11.12 0.69 13.19
N PRO A 175 -12.29 0.48 13.83
CA PRO A 175 -12.37 0.38 15.29
C PRO A 175 -11.72 -0.88 15.88
N GLY A 176 -11.30 -1.82 15.03
CA GLY A 176 -10.65 -3.05 15.45
C GLY A 176 -11.65 -4.22 15.61
N PRO A 177 -11.18 -5.37 16.17
CA PRO A 177 -12.07 -6.42 16.61
C PRO A 177 -12.99 -5.93 17.75
N ALA A 178 -13.94 -6.76 18.15
CA ALA A 178 -14.84 -6.48 19.27
C ALA A 178 -14.12 -6.64 20.63
N ASP A 179 -13.09 -5.83 20.87
CA ASP A 179 -12.32 -5.76 22.11
C ASP A 179 -12.87 -4.64 23.01
N PRO A 180 -13.53 -4.95 24.14
CA PRO A 180 -14.19 -3.93 24.96
C PRO A 180 -13.23 -2.88 25.54
N GLU A 181 -12.00 -3.26 25.93
CA GLU A 181 -11.05 -2.33 26.53
C GLU A 181 -10.57 -1.30 25.49
N HIS A 182 -10.28 -1.77 24.28
CA HIS A 182 -9.89 -0.92 23.16
C HIS A 182 -11.02 0.04 22.75
N LEU A 183 -12.25 -0.45 22.64
CA LEU A 183 -13.39 0.38 22.24
C LEU A 183 -13.74 1.44 23.28
N GLU A 184 -13.72 1.09 24.57
CA GLU A 184 -13.87 2.06 25.66
C GLU A 184 -12.75 3.10 25.65
N ARG A 185 -11.51 2.69 25.34
CA ARG A 185 -10.38 3.60 25.19
C ARG A 185 -10.56 4.59 24.05
N LEU A 186 -11.04 4.13 22.88
CA LEU A 186 -11.37 5.01 21.76
C LEU A 186 -12.45 6.03 22.14
N LEU A 187 -13.50 5.61 22.86
CA LEU A 187 -14.53 6.52 23.35
C LEU A 187 -14.00 7.53 24.36
N ALA A 188 -13.16 7.09 25.30
CA ALA A 188 -12.55 7.97 26.29
C ALA A 188 -11.70 9.05 25.62
N LEU A 189 -10.86 8.67 24.64
CA LEU A 189 -10.05 9.60 23.85
C LEU A 189 -10.91 10.56 23.02
N ALA A 190 -12.07 10.10 22.54
CA ALA A 190 -13.03 10.92 21.80
C ALA A 190 -13.89 11.82 22.71
N GLY A 191 -13.72 11.80 24.03
CA GLY A 191 -14.58 12.50 24.98
C GLY A 191 -16.04 12.05 24.92
N GLY A 192 -16.28 10.79 24.52
CA GLY A 192 -17.60 10.22 24.30
C GLY A 192 -18.33 10.71 23.04
N ARG A 193 -17.68 11.52 22.19
CA ARG A 193 -18.27 12.09 20.97
C ARG A 193 -17.62 11.53 19.73
N LEU A 194 -18.35 10.65 19.06
CA LEU A 194 -17.93 10.01 17.83
C LEU A 194 -19.07 10.07 16.83
N SER A 195 -18.93 10.89 15.78
CA SER A 195 -20.00 11.08 14.78
C SER A 195 -20.04 9.97 13.74
N ARG A 196 -18.87 9.40 13.40
CA ARG A 196 -18.73 8.39 12.34
C ARG A 196 -17.68 7.33 12.66
N VAL A 197 -17.97 6.11 12.23
CA VAL A 197 -17.01 5.01 12.15
C VAL A 197 -16.82 4.66 10.68
N LEU A 198 -15.61 4.83 10.17
CA LEU A 198 -15.20 4.47 8.82
C LEU A 198 -14.51 3.12 8.89
N VAL A 199 -14.86 2.22 7.98
CA VAL A 199 -14.28 0.89 7.88
C VAL A 199 -13.60 0.77 6.52
N THR A 200 -12.31 0.43 6.51
CA THR A 200 -11.53 0.18 5.30
C THR A 200 -12.05 -1.07 4.60
N HIS A 201 -12.21 -2.16 5.33
CA HIS A 201 -12.77 -3.42 4.87
C HIS A 201 -13.27 -4.25 6.05
N THR A 202 -14.01 -5.31 5.76
CA THR A 202 -14.77 -6.05 6.78
C THR A 202 -14.04 -7.26 7.34
N HIS A 203 -12.71 -7.32 7.28
CA HIS A 203 -12.02 -8.39 8.00
C HIS A 203 -12.23 -8.26 9.52
N ILE A 204 -12.25 -9.41 10.19
CA ILE A 204 -12.63 -9.55 11.61
C ILE A 204 -11.77 -8.75 12.59
N ASP A 205 -10.60 -8.29 12.18
CA ASP A 205 -9.74 -7.46 13.00
C ASP A 205 -9.93 -5.97 12.74
N HIS A 206 -10.73 -5.55 11.75
CA HIS A 206 -10.98 -4.14 11.41
C HIS A 206 -12.37 -3.65 11.81
N SER A 207 -13.44 -4.37 11.47
CA SER A 207 -14.81 -3.86 11.53
C SER A 207 -15.68 -4.25 12.74
N PRO A 208 -15.49 -5.38 13.46
CA PRO A 208 -16.47 -5.80 14.48
C PRO A 208 -16.74 -4.79 15.59
N GLY A 209 -15.77 -3.94 15.94
CA GLY A 209 -15.96 -2.85 16.91
C GLY A 209 -16.99 -1.79 16.48
N ALA A 210 -17.33 -1.72 15.19
CA ALA A 210 -18.19 -0.68 14.63
C ALA A 210 -19.62 -0.75 15.18
N ALA A 211 -20.20 -1.95 15.27
CA ALA A 211 -21.56 -2.13 15.78
C ALA A 211 -21.69 -1.68 17.23
N TRP A 212 -20.68 -1.98 18.06
CA TRP A 212 -20.64 -1.56 19.46
C TRP A 212 -20.53 -0.05 19.61
N LEU A 213 -19.62 0.60 18.85
CA LEU A 213 -19.47 2.05 18.87
C LEU A 213 -20.75 2.76 18.40
N LYS A 214 -21.39 2.26 17.34
CA LYS A 214 -22.70 2.77 16.89
C LYS A 214 -23.74 2.69 17.99
N ALA A 215 -23.89 1.53 18.63
CA ALA A 215 -24.87 1.36 19.71
C ALA A 215 -24.62 2.32 20.88
N ARG A 216 -23.36 2.64 21.18
CA ARG A 216 -22.98 3.49 22.30
C ARG A 216 -23.08 4.99 22.02
N THR A 217 -22.89 5.41 20.78
CA THR A 217 -22.73 6.84 20.41
C THR A 217 -23.76 7.35 19.40
N GLY A 218 -24.45 6.47 18.70
CA GLY A 218 -25.28 6.83 17.54
C GLY A 218 -24.47 7.13 16.28
N ALA A 219 -23.16 6.85 16.27
CA ALA A 219 -22.29 7.09 15.12
C ALA A 219 -22.80 6.45 13.82
N ARG A 220 -22.66 7.18 12.72
CA ARG A 220 -22.96 6.66 11.37
C ARG A 220 -21.83 5.75 10.90
N LEU A 221 -22.16 4.54 10.46
CA LEU A 221 -21.20 3.59 9.88
C LEU A 221 -21.00 3.89 8.40
N VAL A 222 -19.75 4.00 7.98
CA VAL A 222 -19.35 4.29 6.61
C VAL A 222 -18.40 3.20 6.12
N GLY A 223 -18.72 2.57 5.01
CA GLY A 223 -17.91 1.50 4.43
C GLY A 223 -18.68 0.72 3.38
N LEU A 224 -18.07 -0.32 2.85
CA LEU A 224 -18.74 -1.23 1.91
C LEU A 224 -19.21 -2.50 2.65
N PRO A 225 -20.33 -3.11 2.23
CA PRO A 225 -20.86 -4.30 2.88
C PRO A 225 -19.90 -5.49 2.76
N PRO A 226 -19.96 -6.47 3.68
CA PRO A 226 -19.07 -7.62 3.65
C PRO A 226 -19.39 -8.54 2.45
N PRO A 227 -18.39 -9.00 1.69
CA PRO A 227 -18.56 -10.12 0.78
C PRO A 227 -18.74 -11.42 1.59
N PRO A 228 -19.22 -12.52 0.99
CA PRO A 228 -19.27 -13.81 1.66
C PRO A 228 -17.86 -14.31 1.99
N GLY A 229 -17.63 -14.72 3.25
CA GLY A 229 -16.34 -15.31 3.65
C GLY A 229 -16.21 -15.48 5.16
N ALA A 230 -15.44 -16.49 5.59
CA ALA A 230 -15.25 -16.78 7.01
C ALA A 230 -14.36 -15.74 7.74
N SER A 231 -13.51 -15.02 7.00
CA SER A 231 -12.70 -13.93 7.53
C SER A 231 -13.44 -12.59 7.56
N GLN A 232 -14.69 -12.54 7.06
CA GLN A 232 -15.49 -11.33 6.95
C GLN A 232 -16.44 -11.21 8.15
N ASP A 233 -16.56 -9.99 8.68
CA ASP A 233 -17.59 -9.59 9.61
C ASP A 233 -18.92 -9.44 8.87
N ALA A 234 -19.66 -10.55 8.79
CA ALA A 234 -20.98 -10.59 8.17
C ALA A 234 -22.02 -9.69 8.87
N THR A 235 -21.72 -9.16 10.06
CA THR A 235 -22.64 -8.29 10.81
C THR A 235 -22.47 -6.81 10.48
N PHE A 236 -21.41 -6.43 9.76
CA PHE A 236 -21.19 -5.04 9.38
C PHE A 236 -22.26 -4.53 8.40
N ALA A 237 -23.07 -3.58 8.87
CA ALA A 237 -24.14 -2.96 8.10
C ALA A 237 -23.90 -1.44 7.98
N PRO A 238 -23.27 -0.96 6.88
CA PRO A 238 -22.97 0.46 6.73
C PRO A 238 -24.24 1.28 6.49
N ASP A 239 -24.33 2.44 7.16
CA ASP A 239 -25.35 3.47 6.90
C ASP A 239 -25.02 4.33 5.67
N HIS A 240 -23.75 4.29 5.23
CA HIS A 240 -23.26 4.97 4.05
C HIS A 240 -22.30 4.08 3.27
N ARG A 241 -22.50 3.99 1.96
CA ARG A 241 -21.60 3.28 1.05
C ARG A 241 -20.92 4.32 0.17
N PRO A 242 -19.71 4.76 0.51
CA PRO A 242 -19.07 5.86 -0.21
C PRO A 242 -18.58 5.40 -1.59
N GLY A 243 -18.65 6.30 -2.56
CA GLY A 243 -18.08 6.09 -3.90
C GLY A 243 -16.58 6.39 -3.96
N HIS A 244 -15.88 5.85 -4.97
CA HIS A 244 -14.52 6.27 -5.29
C HIS A 244 -14.49 7.77 -5.62
N GLY A 245 -13.58 8.52 -4.98
CA GLY A 245 -13.41 9.96 -5.14
C GLY A 245 -14.35 10.82 -4.27
N GLU A 246 -15.28 10.21 -3.54
CA GLU A 246 -16.16 10.92 -2.61
C GLU A 246 -15.34 11.60 -1.50
N ARG A 247 -15.77 12.79 -1.06
CA ARG A 247 -15.15 13.49 0.06
C ARG A 247 -16.04 13.43 1.30
N ILE A 248 -15.43 13.04 2.42
CA ILE A 248 -16.06 13.02 3.73
C ILE A 248 -15.37 14.07 4.60
N ASP A 249 -16.09 15.11 4.99
CA ASP A 249 -15.56 16.10 5.93
C ASP A 249 -15.37 15.49 7.30
N THR A 250 -14.17 15.58 7.86
CA THR A 250 -13.88 15.17 9.24
C THR A 250 -13.30 16.34 10.03
N PRO A 251 -13.31 16.30 11.37
CA PRO A 251 -12.70 17.35 12.18
C PRO A 251 -11.19 17.55 11.93
N ALA A 252 -10.47 16.53 11.42
CA ALA A 252 -9.06 16.62 11.06
C ALA A 252 -8.82 17.15 9.63
N GLY A 253 -9.89 17.34 8.84
CA GLY A 253 -9.87 17.73 7.43
C GLY A 253 -10.67 16.80 6.51
N PRO A 254 -10.79 17.13 5.22
CA PRO A 254 -11.53 16.31 4.26
C PRO A 254 -10.77 14.99 3.96
N LEU A 255 -11.49 13.88 4.02
CA LEU A 255 -11.03 12.57 3.56
C LEU A 255 -11.56 12.30 2.15
N LYS A 256 -10.67 12.10 1.19
CA LYS A 256 -11.02 11.52 -0.12
C LYS A 256 -11.07 9.99 0.00
N VAL A 257 -12.20 9.39 -0.36
CA VAL A 257 -12.40 7.95 -0.37
C VAL A 257 -11.83 7.36 -1.66
N LEU A 258 -11.07 6.28 -1.55
CA LEU A 258 -10.44 5.59 -2.68
C LEU A 258 -10.83 4.12 -2.61
N HIS A 259 -11.70 3.66 -3.51
CA HIS A 259 -11.99 2.23 -3.63
C HIS A 259 -10.75 1.50 -4.18
N THR A 260 -10.23 0.55 -3.40
CA THR A 260 -8.95 -0.13 -3.62
C THR A 260 -9.11 -1.65 -3.49
N PRO A 261 -9.94 -2.28 -4.35
CA PRO A 261 -10.17 -3.72 -4.28
C PRO A 261 -8.87 -4.50 -4.54
N GLY A 262 -8.86 -5.75 -4.07
CA GLY A 262 -7.79 -6.70 -4.37
C GLY A 262 -7.39 -7.53 -3.17
N HIS A 263 -7.11 -6.92 -2.02
CA HIS A 263 -7.00 -7.67 -0.77
C HIS A 263 -8.37 -8.21 -0.33
N ALA A 264 -9.37 -7.33 -0.33
CA ALA A 264 -10.79 -7.63 -0.23
C ALA A 264 -11.52 -6.81 -1.31
N SER A 265 -12.60 -7.34 -1.88
CA SER A 265 -13.37 -6.64 -2.92
C SER A 265 -14.01 -5.33 -2.42
N ASN A 266 -14.28 -5.25 -1.13
CA ASN A 266 -14.91 -4.12 -0.47
C ASN A 266 -13.91 -3.13 0.19
N HIS A 267 -12.62 -3.24 -0.15
CA HIS A 267 -11.57 -2.45 0.49
C HIS A 267 -11.54 -0.98 0.04
N LEU A 268 -11.42 -0.07 1.01
CA LEU A 268 -11.30 1.37 0.85
C LEU A 268 -10.01 1.88 1.50
N CYS A 269 -9.31 2.80 0.84
CA CYS A 269 -8.36 3.70 1.49
C CYS A 269 -8.99 5.08 1.70
N PHE A 270 -8.51 5.81 2.70
CA PHE A 270 -8.95 7.18 2.98
C PHE A 270 -7.75 8.13 2.93
N LEU A 271 -7.79 9.13 2.06
CA LEU A 271 -6.72 10.12 1.93
C LEU A 271 -7.11 11.41 2.64
N LEU A 272 -6.37 11.77 3.69
CA LEU A 272 -6.46 13.09 4.32
C LEU A 272 -5.69 14.10 3.48
N GLU A 273 -6.38 14.77 2.55
CA GLU A 273 -5.77 15.62 1.51
C GLU A 273 -4.92 16.75 2.13
N SER A 274 -5.39 17.37 3.21
CA SER A 274 -4.72 18.48 3.89
C SER A 274 -3.36 18.10 4.50
N GLN A 275 -3.15 16.82 4.80
CA GLN A 275 -1.94 16.32 5.46
C GLN A 275 -1.17 15.30 4.62
N ARG A 276 -1.61 15.04 3.39
CA ARG A 276 -0.98 14.09 2.45
C ARG A 276 -0.76 12.71 3.07
N LEU A 277 -1.71 12.28 3.91
CA LEU A 277 -1.66 11.06 4.70
C LEU A 277 -2.74 10.08 4.22
N LEU A 278 -2.30 8.92 3.73
CA LEU A 278 -3.19 7.85 3.28
C LEU A 278 -3.40 6.83 4.39
N PHE A 279 -4.62 6.68 4.88
CA PHE A 279 -5.04 5.52 5.68
C PHE A 279 -5.30 4.35 4.74
N ALA A 280 -4.36 3.40 4.70
CA ALA A 280 -4.34 2.37 3.67
C ALA A 280 -5.03 1.05 4.06
N GLY A 281 -5.45 0.90 5.32
CA GLY A 281 -5.92 -0.39 5.82
C GLY A 281 -4.92 -1.49 5.48
N ASP A 282 -5.43 -2.61 4.97
CA ASP A 282 -4.64 -3.74 4.51
C ASP A 282 -4.40 -3.75 3.01
N HIS A 283 -4.49 -2.60 2.35
CA HIS A 283 -4.01 -2.47 0.97
C HIS A 283 -2.49 -2.35 0.92
N VAL A 284 -1.91 -1.62 1.89
CA VAL A 284 -0.46 -1.42 2.05
C VAL A 284 -0.11 -1.54 3.53
N MET A 285 0.65 -2.58 3.87
CA MET A 285 1.14 -2.83 5.23
C MET A 285 2.66 -2.68 5.32
N GLN A 286 3.16 -2.46 6.54
CA GLN A 286 4.58 -2.30 6.76
C GLN A 286 5.28 -3.66 6.91
N GLY A 287 6.38 -3.85 6.15
CA GLY A 287 7.29 -4.99 6.36
C GLY A 287 6.87 -6.33 5.73
N SER A 288 5.70 -6.40 5.10
CA SER A 288 5.23 -7.60 4.39
C SER A 288 4.30 -7.25 3.24
N THR A 289 4.07 -8.22 2.36
CA THR A 289 3.01 -8.14 1.36
C THR A 289 1.72 -8.70 1.93
N VAL A 290 0.59 -8.08 1.59
CA VAL A 290 -0.75 -8.56 1.99
C VAL A 290 -1.05 -9.92 1.35
N VAL A 291 -1.95 -10.71 1.93
CA VAL A 291 -2.42 -11.93 1.26
C VAL A 291 -3.52 -11.54 0.29
N ILE A 292 -3.41 -11.97 -0.97
CA ILE A 292 -4.50 -11.87 -1.95
C ILE A 292 -5.17 -13.24 -2.00
N ASN A 293 -6.41 -13.33 -1.53
CA ASN A 293 -7.10 -14.60 -1.27
C ASN A 293 -8.40 -14.72 -2.08
N PRO A 294 -8.39 -15.41 -3.24
CA PRO A 294 -9.60 -15.65 -4.04
C PRO A 294 -10.69 -16.43 -3.27
N PRO A 295 -11.98 -16.33 -3.65
CA PRO A 295 -12.50 -15.54 -4.77
C PRO A 295 -12.71 -14.05 -4.46
N ASP A 296 -12.62 -13.64 -3.19
CA ASP A 296 -12.81 -12.25 -2.80
C ASP A 296 -11.58 -11.38 -3.13
N GLY A 297 -10.39 -11.89 -2.81
CA GLY A 297 -9.14 -11.27 -3.19
C GLY A 297 -8.78 -11.51 -4.66
N ASP A 298 -8.35 -10.45 -5.34
CA ASP A 298 -8.06 -10.42 -6.78
C ASP A 298 -6.73 -9.72 -7.06
N MET A 299 -5.82 -10.39 -7.76
CA MET A 299 -4.47 -9.87 -8.03
C MET A 299 -4.46 -8.75 -9.08
N ALA A 300 -5.32 -8.85 -10.10
CA ALA A 300 -5.42 -7.83 -11.15
C ALA A 300 -5.98 -6.52 -10.56
N ALA A 301 -7.04 -6.62 -9.76
CA ALA A 301 -7.62 -5.50 -9.04
C ALA A 301 -6.61 -4.88 -8.06
N TYR A 302 -5.87 -5.71 -7.31
CA TYR A 302 -4.85 -5.23 -6.38
C TYR A 302 -3.76 -4.41 -7.07
N ILE A 303 -3.18 -4.93 -8.16
CA ILE A 303 -2.13 -4.23 -8.92
C ILE A 303 -2.69 -2.94 -9.55
N ALA A 304 -3.89 -2.98 -10.12
CA ALA A 304 -4.55 -1.80 -10.68
C ALA A 304 -4.79 -0.72 -9.61
N ALA A 305 -5.24 -1.10 -8.42
CA ALA A 305 -5.45 -0.21 -7.30
C ALA A 305 -4.13 0.42 -6.79
N LEU A 306 -3.04 -0.33 -6.71
CA LEU A 306 -1.71 0.22 -6.39
C LEU A 306 -1.26 1.26 -7.42
N HIS A 307 -1.46 1.01 -8.72
CA HIS A 307 -1.16 1.98 -9.77
C HIS A 307 -2.01 3.25 -9.67
N ALA A 308 -3.30 3.10 -9.35
CA ALA A 308 -4.23 4.22 -9.15
C ALA A 308 -3.87 5.04 -7.91
N LEU A 309 -3.56 4.40 -6.78
CA LEU A 309 -3.04 5.06 -5.59
C LEU A 309 -1.76 5.84 -5.89
N GLY A 310 -0.87 5.29 -6.71
CA GLY A 310 0.31 5.99 -7.19
C GLY A 310 0.03 7.22 -8.07
N GLN A 311 -1.23 7.60 -8.31
CA GLN A 311 -1.62 8.88 -8.94
C GLN A 311 -2.04 9.94 -7.93
N GLU A 312 -2.27 9.56 -6.69
CA GLU A 312 -2.78 10.44 -5.65
C GLU A 312 -1.64 11.20 -4.95
N ALA A 313 -1.96 12.39 -4.45
CA ALA A 313 -0.99 13.31 -3.89
C ALA A 313 -0.75 13.06 -2.39
N PHE A 314 -0.10 11.95 -2.03
CA PHE A 314 0.32 11.64 -0.65
C PHE A 314 1.82 11.32 -0.54
N ASP A 315 2.38 11.43 0.66
CA ASP A 315 3.78 11.07 0.93
C ASP A 315 3.93 10.10 2.10
N THR A 316 2.91 10.00 2.96
CA THR A 316 2.92 9.14 4.13
C THR A 316 1.72 8.18 4.08
N ILE A 317 1.95 6.93 4.44
CA ILE A 317 0.89 5.91 4.62
C ILE A 317 0.77 5.57 6.10
N ALA A 318 -0.47 5.58 6.59
CA ALA A 318 -0.92 5.05 7.87
C ALA A 318 -1.56 3.67 7.61
N PRO A 319 -0.83 2.56 7.83
CA PRO A 319 -1.30 1.21 7.49
C PRO A 319 -2.28 0.65 8.54
N GLY A 320 -3.03 -0.40 8.19
CA GLY A 320 -3.80 -1.20 9.13
C GLY A 320 -2.93 -1.85 10.22
N HIS A 321 -1.68 -2.16 9.89
CA HIS A 321 -0.71 -2.75 10.80
C HIS A 321 0.68 -2.14 10.67
N GLY A 322 1.33 -1.87 11.80
CA GLY A 322 2.70 -1.32 11.86
C GLY A 322 2.78 0.20 12.00
N PHE A 323 3.98 0.74 11.80
CA PHE A 323 4.25 2.18 11.89
C PHE A 323 3.84 2.93 10.63
N LEU A 324 3.86 4.27 10.69
CA LEU A 324 3.81 5.09 9.48
C LEU A 324 4.89 4.69 8.46
N ILE A 325 4.53 4.73 7.18
CA ILE A 325 5.43 4.52 6.04
C ILE A 325 5.63 5.87 5.34
N GLY A 326 6.83 6.46 5.45
CA GLY A 326 7.11 7.82 4.98
C GLY A 326 7.64 7.96 3.54
N GLU A 327 8.04 6.86 2.90
CA GLU A 327 8.38 6.84 1.47
C GLU A 327 7.24 6.16 0.70
N ALA A 328 6.03 6.72 0.82
CA ALA A 328 4.80 6.06 0.41
C ALA A 328 4.84 5.50 -1.02
N HIS A 329 5.32 6.30 -1.96
CA HIS A 329 5.42 5.88 -3.35
C HIS A 329 6.43 4.74 -3.52
N ALA A 330 7.64 4.85 -2.94
CA ALA A 330 8.60 3.75 -2.98
C ALA A 330 8.05 2.43 -2.40
N ALA A 331 7.17 2.52 -1.39
CA ALA A 331 6.47 1.36 -0.84
C ALA A 331 5.47 0.75 -1.82
N LEU A 332 4.66 1.56 -2.53
CA LEU A 332 3.78 1.05 -3.59
C LEU A 332 4.59 0.33 -4.68
N ASP A 333 5.75 0.87 -5.01
CA ASP A 333 6.56 0.41 -6.14
C ASP A 333 7.22 -0.91 -5.82
N PHE A 334 7.66 -1.05 -4.57
CA PHE A 334 8.09 -2.32 -4.03
C PHE A 334 7.00 -3.37 -4.19
N LEU A 335 5.77 -3.05 -3.77
CA LEU A 335 4.66 -4.00 -3.84
C LEU A 335 4.35 -4.40 -5.28
N ILE A 336 4.21 -3.45 -6.19
CA ILE A 336 3.96 -3.71 -7.62
C ILE A 336 5.08 -4.58 -8.19
N THR A 337 6.34 -4.19 -8.00
CA THR A 337 7.50 -4.92 -8.51
C THR A 337 7.55 -6.34 -7.94
N HIS A 338 7.29 -6.49 -6.64
CA HIS A 338 7.26 -7.79 -5.99
C HIS A 338 6.19 -8.70 -6.57
N ARG A 339 4.97 -8.19 -6.81
CA ARG A 339 3.88 -8.96 -7.42
C ARG A 339 4.19 -9.37 -8.85
N LEU A 340 4.68 -8.46 -9.68
CA LEU A 340 5.01 -8.76 -11.07
C LEU A 340 6.18 -9.75 -11.19
N ALA A 341 7.19 -9.64 -10.31
CA ALA A 341 8.27 -10.62 -10.25
C ALA A 341 7.75 -12.01 -9.84
N ARG A 342 6.81 -12.07 -8.89
CA ARG A 342 6.18 -13.34 -8.48
C ARG A 342 5.32 -13.93 -9.60
N GLU A 343 4.54 -13.10 -10.30
CA GLU A 343 3.78 -13.52 -11.47
C GLU A 343 4.69 -14.13 -12.55
N HIS A 344 5.84 -13.50 -12.82
CA HIS A 344 6.80 -14.03 -13.77
C HIS A 344 7.35 -15.40 -13.34
N LYS A 345 7.61 -15.60 -12.05
CA LYS A 345 7.99 -16.93 -11.52
C LYS A 345 6.86 -17.97 -11.72
N VAL A 346 5.61 -17.60 -11.49
CA VAL A 346 4.43 -18.47 -11.72
C VAL A 346 4.29 -18.83 -13.19
N ALA A 347 4.36 -17.85 -14.09
CA ALA A 347 4.29 -18.08 -15.54
C ALA A 347 5.43 -19.00 -16.03
N ARG A 348 6.67 -18.77 -15.57
CA ARG A 348 7.79 -19.67 -15.88
C ARG A 348 7.60 -21.08 -15.34
N ALA A 349 6.95 -21.23 -14.18
CA ALA A 349 6.64 -22.55 -13.62
C ALA A 349 5.67 -23.31 -14.53
N LEU A 350 4.63 -22.63 -15.05
CA LEU A 350 3.67 -23.22 -16.01
C LEU A 350 4.35 -23.75 -17.27
N VAL A 351 5.21 -22.93 -17.90
CA VAL A 351 5.94 -23.33 -19.10
C VAL A 351 6.89 -24.50 -18.81
N ARG A 352 7.54 -24.50 -17.65
CA ARG A 352 8.52 -25.53 -17.27
C ARG A 352 7.89 -26.88 -17.00
N PHE A 353 6.78 -26.92 -16.27
CA PHE A 353 6.17 -28.18 -15.81
C PHE A 353 5.08 -28.70 -16.75
N GLY A 354 4.58 -27.88 -17.68
CA GLY A 354 3.37 -28.19 -18.42
C GLY A 354 2.15 -28.13 -17.49
N PRO A 355 1.10 -28.94 -17.73
CA PRO A 355 0.01 -29.11 -16.79
C PRO A 355 0.53 -29.48 -15.40
N ALA A 356 0.24 -28.63 -14.40
CA ALA A 356 0.75 -28.81 -13.04
C ALA A 356 -0.27 -28.37 -11.98
N SER A 357 -0.21 -29.01 -10.81
CA SER A 357 -1.05 -28.63 -9.67
C SER A 357 -0.65 -27.28 -9.08
N LEU A 358 -1.59 -26.60 -8.43
CA LEU A 358 -1.33 -25.36 -7.68
C LEU A 358 -0.20 -25.55 -6.66
N GLU A 359 -0.13 -26.71 -6.01
CA GLU A 359 0.90 -27.04 -5.03
C GLU A 359 2.30 -27.08 -5.64
N ALA A 360 2.45 -27.76 -6.80
CA ALA A 360 3.72 -27.84 -7.52
C ALA A 360 4.19 -26.45 -8.00
N LEU A 361 3.28 -25.66 -8.57
CA LEU A 361 3.56 -24.30 -9.01
C LEU A 361 3.94 -23.38 -7.84
N THR A 362 3.24 -23.51 -6.70
CA THR A 362 3.53 -22.72 -5.50
C THR A 362 4.92 -23.02 -4.96
N ARG A 363 5.32 -24.29 -4.84
CA ARG A 363 6.66 -24.67 -4.37
C ARG A 363 7.77 -24.07 -5.24
N HIS A 364 7.57 -23.98 -6.55
CA HIS A 364 8.55 -23.38 -7.45
C HIS A 364 8.55 -21.86 -7.38
N ALA A 365 7.37 -21.25 -7.44
CA ALA A 365 7.24 -19.80 -7.52
C ALA A 365 7.51 -19.09 -6.18
N TYR A 366 7.41 -19.81 -5.05
CA TYR A 366 7.62 -19.32 -3.68
C TYR A 366 8.77 -20.07 -2.98
N ASP A 367 9.84 -20.34 -3.73
CA ASP A 367 11.07 -21.01 -3.27
C ASP A 367 11.82 -20.28 -2.15
N ASP A 368 11.52 -19.00 -1.94
CA ASP A 368 12.01 -18.11 -0.89
C ASP A 368 11.09 -18.04 0.35
N VAL A 369 9.98 -18.79 0.36
CA VAL A 369 9.01 -18.81 1.46
C VAL A 369 9.20 -20.06 2.32
N PRO A 370 9.26 -19.95 3.68
CA PRO A 370 9.34 -21.10 4.56
C PRO A 370 8.16 -22.07 4.36
N GLU A 371 8.42 -23.37 4.49
CA GLU A 371 7.45 -24.43 4.23
C GLU A 371 6.11 -24.26 4.98
N ALA A 372 6.19 -23.86 6.25
CA ALA A 372 5.02 -23.58 7.10
C ALA A 372 4.09 -22.48 6.55
N ARG A 373 4.55 -21.64 5.61
CA ARG A 373 3.78 -20.55 5.01
C ARG A 373 3.33 -20.86 3.57
N LEU A 374 3.68 -22.01 3.01
CA LEU A 374 3.31 -22.36 1.64
C LEU A 374 1.80 -22.46 1.43
N GLY A 375 1.03 -22.88 2.45
CA GLY A 375 -0.44 -22.90 2.36
C GLY A 375 -1.04 -21.51 2.14
N VAL A 376 -0.51 -20.49 2.80
CA VAL A 376 -0.91 -19.09 2.60
C VAL A 376 -0.40 -18.56 1.27
N ALA A 377 0.84 -18.88 0.91
CA ALA A 377 1.44 -18.51 -0.38
C ALA A 377 0.65 -19.07 -1.56
N ALA A 378 0.12 -20.29 -1.45
CA ALA A 378 -0.71 -20.92 -2.48
C ALA A 378 -1.97 -20.11 -2.81
N ARG A 379 -2.51 -19.36 -1.84
CA ARG A 379 -3.66 -18.47 -2.09
C ARG A 379 -3.29 -17.31 -3.01
N SER A 380 -2.12 -16.69 -2.78
CA SER A 380 -1.60 -15.65 -3.68
C SER A 380 -1.10 -16.21 -5.01
N ALA A 381 -0.58 -17.45 -5.04
CA ALA A 381 -0.25 -18.16 -6.27
C ALA A 381 -1.49 -18.37 -7.14
N LEU A 382 -2.59 -18.82 -6.53
CA LEU A 382 -3.88 -18.96 -7.20
C LEU A 382 -4.40 -17.61 -7.74
N ALA A 383 -4.25 -16.52 -6.98
CA ALA A 383 -4.63 -15.19 -7.46
C ALA A 383 -3.84 -14.75 -8.71
N HIS A 384 -2.55 -15.07 -8.78
CA HIS A 384 -1.76 -14.84 -10.00
C HIS A 384 -2.23 -15.72 -11.17
N LEU A 385 -2.53 -17.00 -10.92
CA LEU A 385 -3.01 -17.92 -11.96
C LEU A 385 -4.35 -17.47 -12.53
N LEU A 386 -5.28 -17.03 -11.69
CA LEU A 386 -6.57 -16.47 -12.12
C LEU A 386 -6.39 -15.18 -12.94
N LYS A 387 -5.45 -14.31 -12.56
CA LYS A 387 -5.10 -13.14 -13.38
C LYS A 387 -4.55 -13.57 -14.75
N LEU A 388 -3.62 -14.53 -14.79
CA LEU A 388 -3.05 -15.05 -16.05
C LEU A 388 -4.13 -15.68 -16.93
N GLU A 389 -5.08 -16.39 -16.34
CA GLU A 389 -6.23 -16.96 -17.05
C GLU A 389 -7.16 -15.86 -17.60
N GLY A 390 -7.47 -14.83 -16.82
CA GLY A 390 -8.20 -13.65 -17.30
C GLY A 390 -7.49 -12.91 -18.43
N GLU A 391 -6.16 -13.02 -18.52
CA GLU A 391 -5.33 -12.49 -19.61
C GLU A 391 -5.18 -13.46 -20.80
N GLY A 392 -5.76 -14.66 -20.75
CA GLY A 392 -5.64 -15.67 -21.79
C GLY A 392 -4.26 -16.32 -21.88
N ARG A 393 -3.48 -16.30 -20.80
CA ARG A 393 -2.08 -16.79 -20.73
C ARG A 393 -1.96 -18.11 -19.97
N ALA A 394 -2.98 -18.49 -19.20
CA ALA A 394 -3.08 -19.76 -18.51
C ALA A 394 -4.51 -20.30 -18.59
N GLU A 395 -4.69 -21.57 -18.28
CA GLU A 395 -6.01 -22.19 -18.14
C GLU A 395 -6.01 -23.26 -17.05
N GLN A 396 -7.14 -23.43 -16.36
CA GLN A 396 -7.35 -24.55 -15.46
C GLN A 396 -8.10 -25.70 -16.14
N ARG A 397 -7.52 -26.91 -16.14
CA ARG A 397 -8.15 -28.14 -16.67
C ARG A 397 -7.98 -29.28 -15.67
N SER A 398 -9.08 -29.91 -15.26
CA SER A 398 -9.08 -31.11 -14.40
C SER A 398 -8.26 -30.97 -13.10
N GLY A 399 -8.22 -29.77 -12.50
CA GLY A 399 -7.47 -29.51 -11.26
C GLY A 399 -5.99 -29.11 -11.46
N GLU A 400 -5.52 -29.09 -12.71
CA GLU A 400 -4.18 -28.65 -13.10
C GLU A 400 -4.24 -27.33 -13.87
N TRP A 401 -3.12 -26.62 -13.88
CA TRP A 401 -2.93 -25.37 -14.61
C TRP A 401 -1.93 -25.57 -15.73
N ALA A 402 -2.25 -25.05 -16.92
CA ALA A 402 -1.38 -25.11 -18.09
C ALA A 402 -1.11 -23.71 -18.65
N SER A 403 0.05 -23.55 -19.29
CA SER A 403 0.39 -22.35 -20.07
C SER A 403 -0.38 -22.35 -21.39
N LEU A 404 -0.93 -21.20 -21.79
CA LEU A 404 -1.41 -20.93 -23.14
C LEU A 404 -0.36 -20.20 -23.99
N GLU A 405 0.74 -19.78 -23.36
CA GLU A 405 1.91 -19.19 -24.04
C GLU A 405 2.80 -20.31 -24.61
N ALA A 406 3.25 -20.11 -25.85
CA ALA A 406 4.02 -21.08 -26.66
C ALA A 406 5.49 -21.18 -26.27
#